data_AF-A0A956AVG0-F1
#
_entry.id   AF-A0A956AVG0-F1
#
_cell.length_a   1.000
_cell.length_b   1.000
_cell.length_c   1.000
_cell.angle_alpha   90.00
_cell.angle_beta   90.00
_cell.angle_gamma   90.00
#
_symmetry.space_group_name_H-M   'P 1'
#
loop_
_entity.id
_entity.type
_entity.pdbx_description
1 polymer ?
#
loop_
_entity_poly.entity_id
_entity_poly.type
_entity_poly.pdbx_seq_one_letter_code
_entity_poly.pdbx_strand_id
1 'polypeptide(L)'
;MRCLAPLALLALWPALAAAQGPTSTCVEVRTARGDADALKRLVMTELDRFPTHRATEGDCGSYLRVEVIEVAEATYVTGRINTQVPHREAVEEGDLAHAIERMLRVVLHNDPVRLRGPRSGDWLRDAFRALKRGETFYGAEAYEVATWLDGGPTALGGVAVQLRREAYDWHLGARLAFAHQFSDTPADEVHLTSHLAIQLEAIWFPNPLADSAFYVGGVLGAEHQRFHGPAPGYGEGVAEDYNQTGLSVGARAGFELFRTTTGRLDLFAQAMLPAFLTSDDEGKVVDAWLPTLSVGAGMLF
;
A
#
# COMPACT_ATOMS: atom_id res chain seq x y z
N MET A 1 37.25 -12.48 1.59
CA MET A 1 37.08 -11.01 1.56
C MET A 1 35.63 -10.71 1.92
N ARG A 2 35.38 -10.20 3.12
CA ARG A 2 34.04 -9.88 3.63
C ARG A 2 33.74 -8.42 3.30
N CYS A 3 32.90 -8.18 2.28
CA CYS A 3 32.35 -6.84 2.01
C CYS A 3 31.13 -6.62 2.91
N LEU A 4 31.36 -6.10 4.12
CA LEU A 4 30.31 -5.52 4.95
C LEU A 4 30.13 -4.06 4.50
N ALA A 5 29.11 -3.80 3.68
CA ALA A 5 28.66 -2.44 3.40
C ALA A 5 27.71 -1.99 4.53
N PRO A 6 28.00 -0.89 5.25
CA PRO A 6 27.09 -0.36 6.25
C PRO A 6 26.06 0.51 5.54
N LEU A 7 24.85 0.01 5.34
CA LEU A 7 23.75 0.82 4.81
C LEU A 7 22.90 1.34 5.98
N ALA A 8 23.48 2.35 6.62
CA ALA A 8 22.75 3.31 7.42
C ALA A 8 21.84 4.13 6.50
N LEU A 9 20.60 3.67 6.28
CA LEU A 9 19.56 4.47 5.64
C LEU A 9 18.66 5.10 6.71
N LEU A 10 19.15 6.25 7.16
CA LEU A 10 18.39 7.47 7.47
C LEU A 10 16.88 7.31 7.71
N ALA A 11 16.54 7.47 8.98
CA ALA A 11 15.26 7.97 9.45
C ALA A 11 14.91 9.31 8.77
N LEU A 12 14.21 9.24 7.65
CA LEU A 12 13.42 10.34 7.11
C LEU A 12 11.96 10.00 7.40
N TRP A 13 11.48 10.45 8.55
CA TRP A 13 10.05 10.49 8.85
C TRP A 13 9.51 11.77 8.21
N PRO A 14 8.80 11.73 7.06
CA PRO A 14 7.95 12.85 6.71
C PRO A 14 6.80 12.86 7.72
N ALA A 15 6.51 14.02 8.29
CA ALA A 15 5.22 14.25 8.92
C ALA A 15 4.16 14.07 7.83
N LEU A 16 3.47 12.94 7.87
CA LEU A 16 2.47 12.55 6.89
C LEU A 16 1.24 13.44 7.06
N ALA A 17 1.15 14.50 6.27
CA ALA A 17 -0.12 15.10 5.97
C ALA A 17 -0.91 14.06 5.17
N ALA A 18 -1.86 13.38 5.84
CA ALA A 18 -2.77 12.46 5.17
C ALA A 18 -3.47 13.22 4.03
N ALA A 19 -3.11 12.89 2.78
CA ALA A 19 -3.77 13.43 1.61
C ALA A 19 -5.21 12.91 1.65
N GLN A 20 -6.15 13.80 1.92
CA GLN A 20 -7.57 13.45 1.94
C GLN A 20 -7.95 13.01 0.52
N GLY A 21 -8.42 11.77 0.38
CA GLY A 21 -8.92 11.26 -0.90
C GLY A 21 -10.04 12.14 -1.48
N PRO A 22 -10.30 12.06 -2.79
CA PRO A 22 -11.27 12.92 -3.46
C PRO A 22 -12.67 12.80 -2.85
N THR A 23 -13.34 13.95 -2.72
CA THR A 23 -14.66 14.06 -2.10
C THR A 23 -15.74 13.50 -3.01
N SER A 24 -16.48 12.50 -2.52
CA SER A 24 -17.64 11.95 -3.22
C SER A 24 -18.70 13.05 -3.41
N THR A 25 -19.02 13.38 -4.65
CA THR A 25 -19.84 14.54 -5.00
C THR A 25 -21.02 14.13 -5.87
N CYS A 26 -22.24 14.42 -5.40
CA CYS A 26 -23.45 14.18 -6.16
C CYS A 26 -23.78 15.38 -7.02
N VAL A 27 -24.10 15.13 -8.28
CA VAL A 27 -24.39 16.16 -9.27
C VAL A 27 -25.90 16.25 -9.49
N GLU A 28 -26.48 17.40 -9.17
CA GLU A 28 -27.86 17.78 -9.51
C GLU A 28 -27.80 18.78 -10.67
N VAL A 29 -28.43 18.45 -11.79
CA VAL A 29 -28.50 19.34 -12.95
C VAL A 29 -29.92 19.85 -13.12
N ARG A 30 -30.04 21.16 -13.37
CA ARG A 30 -31.28 21.79 -13.80
C ARG A 30 -31.02 22.55 -15.09
N THR A 31 -31.85 22.34 -16.09
CA THR A 31 -31.75 23.11 -17.32
C THR A 31 -33.15 23.49 -17.80
N ALA A 32 -33.29 24.72 -18.28
CA ALA A 32 -34.50 25.18 -18.94
C ALA A 32 -34.57 24.73 -20.42
N ARG A 33 -33.42 24.36 -21.01
CA ARG A 33 -33.30 23.92 -22.41
C ARG A 33 -32.28 22.77 -22.55
N GLY A 34 -32.66 21.73 -23.28
CA GLY A 34 -31.77 20.60 -23.60
C GLY A 34 -31.97 19.37 -22.70
N ASP A 35 -31.11 18.38 -22.93
CA ASP A 35 -31.14 17.09 -22.24
C ASP A 35 -30.39 17.20 -20.90
N ALA A 36 -31.15 17.17 -19.80
CA ALA A 36 -30.62 17.22 -18.44
C ALA A 36 -29.66 16.05 -18.14
N ASP A 37 -29.90 14.88 -18.71
CA ASP A 37 -29.04 13.70 -18.50
C ASP A 37 -27.73 13.83 -19.28
N ALA A 38 -27.77 14.37 -20.51
CA ALA A 38 -26.56 14.69 -21.25
C ALA A 38 -25.70 15.73 -20.53
N LEU A 39 -26.32 16.78 -20.00
CA LEU A 39 -25.62 17.79 -19.21
C LEU A 39 -25.06 17.21 -17.90
N LYS A 40 -25.83 16.34 -17.22
CA LYS A 40 -25.34 15.64 -16.03
C LYS A 40 -24.11 14.80 -16.33
N ARG A 41 -24.12 14.01 -17.42
CA ARG A 41 -22.95 13.21 -17.85
C ARG A 41 -21.73 14.08 -18.15
N LEU A 42 -21.94 15.23 -18.81
CA LEU A 42 -20.88 16.19 -19.10
C LEU A 42 -20.28 16.75 -17.80
N VAL A 43 -21.11 17.23 -16.88
CA VAL A 43 -20.65 17.76 -15.59
C VAL A 43 -19.92 16.69 -14.78
N MET A 44 -20.44 15.46 -14.72
CA MET A 44 -19.77 14.36 -14.01
C MET A 44 -18.40 14.03 -14.63
N THR A 45 -18.30 14.02 -15.96
CA THR A 45 -17.04 13.77 -16.67
C THR A 45 -16.01 14.86 -16.40
N GLU A 46 -16.43 16.13 -16.39
CA GLU A 46 -15.53 17.23 -16.05
C GLU A 46 -15.17 17.24 -14.57
N LEU A 47 -16.10 16.90 -13.68
CA LEU A 47 -15.86 16.80 -12.23
C LEU A 47 -14.81 15.73 -11.89
N ASP A 48 -14.86 14.57 -12.55
CA ASP A 48 -13.91 13.47 -12.34
C ASP A 48 -12.48 13.80 -12.81
N ARG A 49 -12.28 14.90 -13.56
CA ARG A 49 -10.94 15.41 -13.90
C ARG A 49 -10.30 16.20 -12.76
N PHE A 50 -11.07 16.62 -11.75
CA PHE A 50 -10.54 17.38 -10.63
C PHE A 50 -9.98 16.45 -9.55
N PRO A 51 -8.74 16.69 -9.05
CA PRO A 51 -8.10 15.79 -8.09
C PRO A 51 -8.79 15.75 -6.71
N THR A 52 -9.64 16.74 -6.39
CA THR A 52 -10.25 16.90 -5.07
C THR A 52 -11.66 16.33 -4.98
N HIS A 53 -12.30 15.98 -6.09
CA HIS A 53 -13.71 15.56 -6.13
C HIS A 53 -13.89 14.38 -7.08
N ARG A 54 -14.92 13.58 -6.83
CA ARG A 54 -15.30 12.46 -7.70
C ARG A 54 -16.82 12.37 -7.77
N ALA A 55 -17.37 12.22 -8.97
CA ALA A 55 -18.80 12.07 -9.17
C ALA A 55 -19.30 10.74 -8.57
N THR A 56 -20.42 10.78 -7.85
CA THR A 56 -21.11 9.60 -7.33
C THR A 56 -22.62 9.78 -7.43
N GLU A 57 -23.37 8.67 -7.48
CA GLU A 57 -24.84 8.68 -7.49
C GLU A 57 -25.45 8.49 -6.09
N GLY A 58 -24.64 8.12 -5.09
CA GLY A 58 -25.06 7.91 -3.70
C GLY A 58 -23.91 8.14 -2.70
N ASP A 59 -24.24 8.17 -1.40
CA ASP A 59 -23.29 8.44 -0.31
C ASP A 59 -22.43 9.71 -0.53
N CYS A 60 -23.13 10.80 -0.89
CA CYS A 60 -22.56 12.09 -1.24
C CYS A 60 -21.88 12.76 -0.02
N GLY A 61 -20.60 13.09 -0.13
CA GLY A 61 -19.91 13.99 0.79
C GLY A 61 -20.14 15.46 0.48
N SER A 62 -20.37 15.77 -0.80
CA SER A 62 -20.65 17.11 -1.31
C SER A 62 -21.79 17.04 -2.34
N TYR A 63 -22.51 18.14 -2.51
CA TYR A 63 -23.59 18.27 -3.50
C TYR A 63 -23.28 19.42 -4.45
N LEU A 64 -23.06 19.12 -5.73
CA LEU A 64 -22.87 20.09 -6.78
C LEU A 64 -24.19 20.26 -7.54
N ARG A 65 -24.76 21.47 -7.49
CA ARG A 65 -25.88 21.87 -8.34
C ARG A 65 -25.38 22.69 -9.51
N VAL A 66 -25.76 22.30 -10.73
CA VAL A 66 -25.46 23.04 -11.96
C VAL A 66 -26.77 23.43 -12.63
N GLU A 67 -26.90 24.72 -12.92
CA GLU A 67 -28.09 25.29 -13.54
C GLU A 67 -27.71 26.05 -14.81
N VAL A 68 -28.36 25.76 -15.94
CA VAL A 68 -28.23 26.56 -17.17
C VAL A 68 -29.43 27.47 -17.30
N ILE A 69 -29.18 28.79 -17.35
CA ILE A 69 -30.20 29.84 -17.40
C ILE A 69 -29.94 30.80 -18.55
N GLU A 70 -30.99 31.41 -19.07
CA GLU A 70 -30.94 32.42 -20.12
C GLU A 70 -31.39 33.76 -19.52
N VAL A 71 -30.56 34.79 -19.63
CA VAL A 71 -30.83 36.12 -19.07
C VAL A 71 -30.45 37.16 -20.11
N ALA A 72 -31.42 37.98 -20.54
CA ALA A 72 -31.20 39.06 -21.50
C ALA A 72 -30.42 38.61 -22.75
N GLU A 73 -30.90 37.54 -23.41
CA GLU A 73 -30.34 36.96 -24.64
C GLU A 73 -28.96 36.28 -24.48
N ALA A 74 -28.40 36.22 -23.27
CA ALA A 74 -27.18 35.50 -22.97
C ALA A 74 -27.44 34.22 -22.18
N THR A 75 -26.70 33.16 -22.49
CA THR A 75 -26.75 31.88 -21.76
C THR A 75 -25.67 31.86 -20.69
N TYR A 76 -26.04 31.44 -19.48
CA TYR A 76 -25.13 31.30 -18.35
C TYR A 76 -25.22 29.91 -17.74
N VAL A 77 -24.08 29.38 -17.31
CA VAL A 77 -24.00 28.21 -16.44
C VAL A 77 -23.70 28.68 -15.02
N THR A 78 -24.56 28.31 -14.08
CA THR A 78 -24.42 28.63 -12.67
C THR A 78 -24.11 27.35 -11.91
N GLY A 79 -22.99 27.32 -11.19
CA GLY A 79 -22.60 26.22 -10.34
C GLY A 79 -22.65 26.59 -8.87
N ARG A 80 -23.10 25.65 -8.04
CA ARG A 80 -23.13 25.80 -6.58
C ARG A 80 -22.74 24.50 -5.92
N ILE A 81 -21.75 24.54 -5.04
CA ILE A 81 -21.38 23.40 -4.20
C ILE A 81 -21.91 23.60 -2.78
N ASN A 82 -22.64 22.61 -2.26
CA ASN A 82 -23.27 22.64 -0.95
C ASN A 82 -24.09 23.93 -0.73
N THR A 83 -23.77 24.67 0.34
CA THR A 83 -24.42 25.92 0.70
C THR A 83 -23.67 27.16 0.21
N GLN A 84 -22.58 27.00 -0.55
CA GLN A 84 -21.72 28.11 -0.98
C GLN A 84 -22.43 29.10 -1.91
N VAL A 85 -21.83 30.28 -2.06
CA VAL A 85 -22.27 31.30 -3.02
C VAL A 85 -22.12 30.72 -4.44
N PRO A 86 -23.17 30.77 -5.27
CA PRO A 86 -23.09 30.25 -6.63
C PRO A 86 -22.11 31.08 -7.48
N HIS A 87 -21.34 30.41 -8.33
CA HIS A 87 -20.54 31.04 -9.38
C HIS A 87 -21.29 30.97 -10.70
N ARG A 88 -21.29 32.07 -11.46
CA ARG A 88 -21.96 32.15 -12.77
C ARG A 88 -20.93 32.44 -13.85
N GLU A 89 -20.96 31.63 -14.89
CA GLU A 89 -20.07 31.73 -16.04
C GLU A 89 -20.91 31.93 -17.30
N ALA A 90 -20.51 32.86 -18.16
CA ALA A 90 -21.16 33.07 -19.45
C ALA A 90 -20.78 31.94 -20.41
N VAL A 91 -21.76 31.47 -21.20
CA VAL A 91 -21.55 30.47 -22.25
C VAL A 91 -21.33 31.22 -23.57
N GLU A 92 -20.10 31.19 -24.06
CA GLU A 92 -19.75 31.68 -25.40
C GLU A 92 -20.26 30.71 -26.46
N GLU A 93 -20.53 31.21 -27.68
CA GLU A 93 -21.19 30.54 -28.83
C GLU A 93 -21.12 28.99 -28.87
N GLY A 94 -21.98 28.32 -28.09
CA GLY A 94 -22.12 26.86 -28.07
C GLY A 94 -21.07 26.08 -27.26
N ASP A 95 -20.09 26.72 -26.62
CA ASP A 95 -19.04 26.05 -25.84
C ASP A 95 -19.42 25.88 -24.36
N LEU A 96 -20.46 25.08 -24.14
CA LEU A 96 -20.94 24.77 -22.80
C LEU A 96 -19.92 23.99 -21.97
N ALA A 97 -19.13 23.13 -22.61
CA ALA A 97 -18.14 22.29 -21.93
C ALA A 97 -17.04 23.14 -21.29
N HIS A 98 -16.49 24.10 -22.03
CA HIS A 98 -15.45 24.97 -21.51
C HIS A 98 -16.00 25.92 -20.42
N ALA A 99 -17.23 26.41 -20.56
CA ALA A 99 -17.88 27.19 -19.50
C ALA A 99 -18.08 26.38 -18.21
N ILE A 100 -18.46 25.10 -18.31
CA ILE A 100 -18.54 24.18 -17.16
C ILE A 100 -17.18 23.99 -16.50
N GLU A 101 -16.13 23.76 -17.28
CA GLU A 101 -14.77 23.57 -16.77
C GLU A 101 -14.31 24.78 -15.94
N ARG A 102 -14.48 26.00 -16.48
CA ARG A 102 -14.12 27.25 -15.79
C ARG A 102 -14.93 27.44 -14.52
N MET A 103 -16.24 27.18 -14.59
CA MET A 103 -17.13 27.24 -13.44
C MET A 103 -16.71 26.24 -12.34
N LEU A 104 -16.44 24.99 -12.69
CA LEU A 104 -16.00 23.96 -11.74
C LEU A 104 -14.68 24.35 -11.08
N ARG A 105 -13.73 24.90 -11.84
CA ARG A 105 -12.46 25.36 -11.28
C ARG A 105 -12.64 26.39 -10.17
N VAL A 106 -13.57 27.33 -10.33
CA VAL A 106 -13.87 28.35 -9.30
C VAL A 106 -14.65 27.73 -8.14
N VAL A 107 -15.70 26.96 -8.43
CA VAL A 107 -16.59 26.39 -7.40
C VAL A 107 -15.86 25.40 -6.51
N LEU A 108 -15.07 24.49 -7.09
CA LEU A 108 -14.37 23.45 -6.35
C LEU A 108 -13.14 23.98 -5.60
N HIS A 109 -12.51 25.06 -6.07
CA HIS A 109 -11.42 25.72 -5.35
C HIS A 109 -11.91 26.39 -4.06
N ASN A 110 -13.17 26.81 -4.03
CA ASN A 110 -13.79 27.47 -2.88
C ASN A 110 -14.59 26.51 -1.97
N ASP A 111 -14.58 25.19 -2.21
CA ASP A 111 -15.29 24.25 -1.33
C ASP A 111 -14.53 24.06 -0.01
N PRO A 112 -15.10 24.43 1.16
CA PRO A 112 -14.44 24.32 2.46
C PRO A 112 -14.30 22.89 2.99
N VAL A 113 -14.35 21.86 2.14
CA VAL A 113 -14.25 20.44 2.52
C VAL A 113 -12.93 20.10 3.23
N ARG A 114 -11.95 21.00 3.23
CA ARG A 114 -10.68 20.88 4.01
C ARG A 114 -10.85 20.63 5.52
N LEU A 115 -12.04 20.65 6.11
CA LEU A 115 -12.23 20.52 7.57
C LEU A 115 -13.34 19.56 8.04
N ARG A 116 -13.88 18.65 7.21
CA ARG A 116 -14.84 17.66 7.72
C ARG A 116 -14.11 16.48 8.37
N GLY A 117 -14.24 16.39 9.70
CA GLY A 117 -13.72 15.31 10.53
C GLY A 117 -14.22 13.92 10.13
N PRO A 118 -13.65 12.86 10.72
CA PRO A 118 -13.81 11.48 10.27
C PRO A 118 -15.28 11.08 10.20
N ARG A 119 -15.71 10.57 9.04
CA ARG A 119 -17.06 10.04 8.81
C ARG A 119 -17.36 8.94 9.85
N SER A 120 -18.49 9.06 10.53
CA SER A 120 -19.03 8.05 11.46
C SER A 120 -19.68 6.86 10.73
N GLY A 121 -19.03 6.35 9.68
CA GLY A 121 -19.48 5.15 8.95
C GLY A 121 -18.80 3.90 9.49
N ASP A 122 -19.47 2.74 9.36
CA ASP A 122 -18.91 1.40 9.62
C ASP A 122 -17.66 1.19 8.74
N TRP A 123 -16.51 1.64 9.23
CA TRP A 123 -15.21 1.57 8.55
C TRP A 123 -14.91 0.17 7.99
N LEU A 124 -15.41 -0.85 8.68
CA LEU A 124 -15.27 -2.26 8.34
C LEU A 124 -16.03 -2.63 7.06
N ARG A 125 -17.26 -2.12 6.86
CA ARG A 125 -18.02 -2.33 5.62
C ARG A 125 -17.41 -1.57 4.45
N ASP A 126 -16.86 -0.39 4.70
CA ASP A 126 -16.19 0.40 3.68
C ASP A 126 -14.87 -0.24 3.27
N ALA A 127 -14.09 -0.75 4.22
CA ALA A 127 -12.89 -1.55 3.97
C ALA A 127 -13.21 -2.82 3.16
N PHE A 128 -14.27 -3.57 3.50
CA PHE A 128 -14.67 -4.74 2.72
C PHE A 128 -15.13 -4.40 1.30
N ARG A 129 -15.84 -3.28 1.12
CA ARG A 129 -16.24 -2.79 -0.22
C ARG A 129 -15.03 -2.34 -1.03
N ALA A 130 -14.07 -1.67 -0.39
CA ALA A 130 -12.79 -1.30 -1.00
C ALA A 130 -12.04 -2.52 -1.50
N LEU A 131 -11.92 -3.54 -0.63
CA LEU A 131 -11.27 -4.79 -0.97
C LEU A 131 -11.90 -5.41 -2.22
N LYS A 132 -13.24 -5.48 -2.30
CA LYS A 132 -13.92 -6.06 -3.47
C LYS A 132 -13.64 -5.34 -4.80
N ARG A 133 -13.34 -4.04 -4.78
CA ARG A 133 -13.14 -3.23 -6.00
C ARG A 133 -11.68 -3.08 -6.41
N GLY A 134 -10.73 -3.33 -5.51
CA GLY A 134 -9.33 -3.12 -5.80
C GLY A 134 -8.70 -4.16 -6.73
N GLU A 135 -7.60 -3.76 -7.35
CA GLU A 135 -6.79 -4.60 -8.22
C GLU A 135 -6.03 -5.65 -7.43
N THR A 136 -5.79 -6.80 -8.05
CA THR A 136 -5.03 -7.91 -7.47
C THR A 136 -3.79 -8.12 -8.28
N PHE A 137 -2.64 -8.09 -7.61
CA PHE A 137 -1.32 -8.27 -8.17
C PHE A 137 -0.74 -9.60 -7.71
N TYR A 138 -0.02 -10.23 -8.61
CA TYR A 138 0.82 -11.39 -8.34
C TYR A 138 2.26 -10.96 -8.47
N GLY A 139 3.16 -11.51 -7.66
CA GLY A 139 4.56 -11.16 -7.77
C GLY A 139 5.51 -12.26 -7.38
N ALA A 140 6.74 -12.05 -7.81
CA ALA A 140 7.89 -12.84 -7.44
C ALA A 140 8.99 -11.92 -6.90
N GLU A 141 9.73 -12.40 -5.91
CA GLU A 141 10.80 -11.67 -5.25
C GLU A 141 12.06 -12.51 -5.21
N ALA A 142 13.21 -11.84 -5.28
CA ALA A 142 14.49 -12.37 -4.83
C ALA A 142 14.92 -11.56 -3.60
N TYR A 143 15.35 -12.25 -2.55
CA TYR A 143 15.71 -11.60 -1.29
C TYR A 143 16.89 -12.29 -0.62
N GLU A 144 17.54 -11.56 0.28
CA GLU A 144 18.49 -12.09 1.24
C GLU A 144 17.88 -11.96 2.63
N VAL A 145 17.92 -13.02 3.44
CA VAL A 145 17.51 -13.01 4.85
C VAL A 145 18.70 -13.28 5.72
N ALA A 146 18.85 -12.48 6.77
CA ALA A 146 19.86 -12.62 7.78
C ALA A 146 19.22 -12.85 9.15
N THR A 147 19.84 -13.72 9.95
CA THR A 147 19.54 -13.90 11.38
C THR A 147 20.83 -13.77 12.17
N TRP A 148 20.72 -13.32 13.42
CA TRP A 148 21.87 -13.14 14.30
C TRP A 148 22.03 -14.37 15.20
N LEU A 149 23.09 -15.13 14.98
CA LEU A 149 23.44 -16.32 15.77
C LEU A 149 24.77 -16.08 16.49
N ASP A 150 25.04 -16.91 17.49
CA ASP A 150 26.12 -16.79 18.47
C ASP A 150 27.53 -16.68 17.83
N GLY A 151 27.90 -15.47 17.36
CA GLY A 151 29.14 -15.21 16.61
C GLY A 151 29.01 -14.23 15.44
N GLY A 152 27.81 -14.00 14.91
CA GLY A 152 27.57 -13.01 13.85
C GLY A 152 26.30 -13.24 13.02
N PRO A 153 26.07 -12.39 12.01
CA PRO A 153 24.97 -12.57 11.07
C PRO A 153 25.25 -13.74 10.13
N THR A 154 24.30 -14.65 9.99
CA THR A 154 24.25 -15.63 8.90
C THR A 154 23.19 -15.20 7.90
N ALA A 155 23.51 -15.23 6.61
CA ALA A 155 22.65 -14.74 5.54
C ALA A 155 22.35 -15.83 4.51
N LEU A 156 21.11 -15.89 4.02
CA LEU A 156 20.62 -16.80 3.01
C LEU A 156 19.96 -16.05 1.86
N GLY A 157 20.33 -16.42 0.63
CA GLY A 157 19.59 -16.04 -0.56
C GLY A 157 18.31 -16.85 -0.72
N GLY A 158 17.24 -16.21 -1.16
CA GLY A 158 15.92 -16.82 -1.29
C GLY A 158 15.05 -16.20 -2.38
N VAL A 159 13.92 -16.85 -2.60
CA VAL A 159 12.86 -16.43 -3.51
C VAL A 159 11.52 -16.45 -2.80
N ALA A 160 10.64 -15.53 -3.16
CA ALA A 160 9.27 -15.50 -2.64
C ALA A 160 8.26 -15.29 -3.76
N VAL A 161 7.04 -15.74 -3.51
CA VAL A 161 5.87 -15.39 -4.29
C VAL A 161 4.89 -14.63 -3.42
N GLN A 162 4.23 -13.64 -3.99
CA GLN A 162 3.27 -12.82 -3.28
C GLN A 162 1.99 -12.61 -4.08
N LEU A 163 0.90 -12.50 -3.34
CA LEU A 163 -0.40 -12.05 -3.80
C LEU A 163 -0.72 -10.77 -3.03
N ARG A 164 -1.06 -9.69 -3.73
CA ARG A 164 -1.37 -8.41 -3.09
C ARG A 164 -2.62 -7.80 -3.67
N ARG A 165 -3.47 -7.26 -2.82
CA ARG A 165 -4.73 -6.63 -3.20
C ARG A 165 -4.78 -5.19 -2.73
N GLU A 166 -5.04 -4.29 -3.66
CA GLU A 166 -5.16 -2.86 -3.40
C GLU A 166 -6.52 -2.54 -2.76
N ALA A 167 -6.56 -1.56 -1.86
CA ALA A 167 -7.74 -1.09 -1.15
C ALA A 167 -7.52 0.38 -0.75
N TYR A 168 -7.67 1.28 -1.73
CA TYR A 168 -7.26 2.69 -1.61
C TYR A 168 -5.75 2.79 -1.28
N ASP A 169 -5.41 3.52 -0.22
CA ASP A 169 -4.04 3.74 0.23
C ASP A 169 -3.46 2.51 0.94
N TRP A 170 -4.27 1.47 1.17
CA TRP A 170 -3.87 0.23 1.84
C TRP A 170 -3.79 -0.92 0.86
N HIS A 171 -2.82 -1.80 1.06
CA HIS A 171 -2.63 -3.02 0.31
C HIS A 171 -2.60 -4.18 1.30
N LEU A 172 -3.41 -5.21 1.05
CA LEU A 172 -3.38 -6.44 1.83
C LEU A 172 -2.73 -7.54 1.01
N GLY A 173 -1.73 -8.22 1.58
CA GLY A 173 -0.94 -9.22 0.89
C GLY A 173 -0.85 -10.55 1.62
N ALA A 174 -0.52 -11.59 0.86
CA ALA A 174 -0.05 -12.87 1.37
C ALA A 174 1.25 -13.23 0.63
N ARG A 175 2.24 -13.73 1.37
CA ARG A 175 3.59 -14.00 0.87
C ARG A 175 4.06 -15.37 1.33
N LEU A 176 4.64 -16.14 0.40
CA LEU A 176 5.30 -17.41 0.67
C LEU A 176 6.77 -17.27 0.26
N ALA A 177 7.68 -17.43 1.21
CA ALA A 177 9.10 -17.18 1.01
C ALA A 177 9.93 -18.42 1.37
N PHE A 178 10.95 -18.70 0.56
CA PHE A 178 11.88 -19.81 0.77
C PHE A 178 13.32 -19.35 0.53
N ALA A 179 14.24 -19.64 1.45
CA ALA A 179 15.67 -19.40 1.31
C ALA A 179 16.44 -20.64 1.75
N HIS A 180 17.54 -20.94 1.05
CA HIS A 180 18.31 -22.15 1.32
C HIS A 180 19.78 -21.99 0.93
N GLN A 181 20.67 -22.55 1.75
CA GLN A 181 22.09 -22.65 1.45
C GLN A 181 22.38 -23.95 0.71
N PHE A 182 22.93 -23.85 -0.50
CA PHE A 182 23.29 -25.01 -1.31
C PHE A 182 24.74 -25.46 -1.15
N SER A 183 25.57 -24.68 -0.47
CA SER A 183 26.98 -25.00 -0.24
C SER A 183 27.18 -25.65 1.13
N ASP A 184 28.07 -26.65 1.18
CA ASP A 184 28.49 -27.26 2.43
C ASP A 184 29.05 -26.19 3.38
N THR A 185 28.52 -26.17 4.59
CA THR A 185 28.93 -25.21 5.62
C THR A 185 29.81 -25.95 6.62
N PRO A 186 30.92 -25.34 7.08
CA PRO A 186 31.73 -25.92 8.14
C PRO A 186 30.89 -26.28 9.39
N ALA A 187 31.25 -27.39 10.03
CA ALA A 187 30.54 -27.96 11.18
C ALA A 187 30.89 -27.28 12.53
N ASP A 188 31.77 -26.29 12.51
CA ASP A 188 32.35 -25.63 13.68
C ASP A 188 31.53 -24.43 14.20
N GLU A 189 30.65 -23.85 13.38
CA GLU A 189 29.77 -22.75 13.76
C GLU A 189 28.30 -23.08 13.44
N VAL A 190 27.36 -22.45 14.17
CA VAL A 190 25.92 -22.60 13.91
C VAL A 190 25.52 -21.67 12.77
N HIS A 191 24.95 -22.24 11.72
CA HIS A 191 24.50 -21.50 10.53
C HIS A 191 23.05 -21.81 10.20
N LEU A 192 22.32 -20.81 9.73
CA LEU A 192 20.99 -21.00 9.16
C LEU A 192 21.15 -21.67 7.80
N THR A 193 20.54 -22.82 7.57
CA THR A 193 20.64 -23.58 6.31
C THR A 193 19.38 -23.48 5.48
N SER A 194 18.20 -23.34 6.10
CA SER A 194 16.95 -23.09 5.39
C SER A 194 16.00 -22.19 6.16
N HIS A 195 15.17 -21.48 5.41
CA HIS A 195 14.12 -20.62 5.93
C HIS A 195 12.88 -20.70 5.04
N LEU A 196 11.74 -21.02 5.62
CA LEU A 196 10.43 -21.04 5.00
C LEU A 196 9.50 -20.11 5.78
N ALA A 197 8.81 -19.20 5.11
CA ALA A 197 7.88 -18.28 5.75
C ALA A 197 6.56 -18.17 5.00
N ILE A 198 5.46 -18.15 5.75
CA ILE A 198 4.11 -17.84 5.26
C ILE A 198 3.63 -16.60 5.99
N GLN A 199 3.31 -15.53 5.25
CA GLN A 199 3.11 -14.20 5.80
C GLN A 199 1.83 -13.56 5.25
N LEU A 200 1.20 -12.73 6.09
CA LEU A 200 0.14 -11.79 5.76
C LEU A 200 0.67 -10.39 5.98
N GLU A 201 0.37 -9.50 5.04
CA GLU A 201 0.92 -8.15 5.00
C GLU A 201 -0.19 -7.11 4.93
N ALA A 202 -0.04 -6.02 5.67
CA ALA A 202 -0.89 -4.84 5.57
C ALA A 202 0.00 -3.62 5.35
N ILE A 203 0.08 -3.18 4.09
CA ILE A 203 0.98 -2.13 3.62
C ILE A 203 0.17 -0.86 3.36
N TRP A 204 0.74 0.28 3.73
CA TRP A 204 0.17 1.59 3.50
C TRP A 204 1.08 2.45 2.61
N PHE A 205 0.45 3.12 1.63
CA PHE A 205 1.10 4.03 0.70
C PHE A 205 0.65 5.48 1.00
N PRO A 206 1.55 6.38 1.42
CA PRO A 206 1.22 7.80 1.62
C PRO A 206 0.86 8.54 0.33
N ASN A 207 1.32 8.04 -0.83
CA ASN A 207 1.02 8.62 -2.13
C ASN A 207 0.65 7.51 -3.13
N PRO A 208 -0.60 6.99 -3.06
CA PRO A 208 -1.02 5.84 -3.84
C PRO A 208 -1.14 6.12 -5.35
N LEU A 209 -1.16 7.39 -5.78
CA LEU A 209 -1.28 7.76 -7.19
C LEU A 209 0.07 8.07 -7.88
N ALA A 210 1.16 8.16 -7.13
CA ALA A 210 2.47 8.39 -7.72
C ALA A 210 3.00 7.13 -8.42
N ASP A 211 3.64 7.33 -9.57
CA ASP A 211 4.31 6.27 -10.33
C ASP A 211 5.47 5.63 -9.56
N SER A 212 6.03 6.37 -8.61
CA SER A 212 6.97 5.87 -7.62
C SER A 212 6.52 6.26 -6.22
N ALA A 213 6.48 5.30 -5.29
CA ALA A 213 5.98 5.55 -3.95
C ALA A 213 6.70 4.72 -2.88
N PHE A 214 7.01 5.37 -1.78
CA PHE A 214 7.41 4.71 -0.54
C PHE A 214 6.19 3.99 0.08
N TYR A 215 6.43 2.92 0.82
CA TYR A 215 5.41 2.27 1.63
C TYR A 215 5.96 1.74 2.95
N VAL A 216 5.05 1.52 3.90
CA VAL A 216 5.34 0.86 5.18
C VAL A 216 4.16 -0.01 5.58
N GLY A 217 4.41 -1.14 6.21
CA GLY A 217 3.37 -2.10 6.57
C GLY A 217 3.75 -3.00 7.74
N GLY A 218 2.72 -3.59 8.33
CA GLY A 218 2.85 -4.66 9.31
C GLY A 218 2.81 -6.03 8.65
N VAL A 219 3.56 -6.98 9.21
CA VAL A 219 3.62 -8.36 8.74
C VAL A 219 3.29 -9.29 9.91
N LEU A 220 2.45 -10.29 9.66
CA LEU A 220 2.15 -11.38 10.59
C LEU A 220 2.39 -12.69 9.85
N GLY A 221 3.10 -13.63 10.43
CA GLY A 221 3.43 -14.86 9.74
C GLY A 221 3.75 -16.05 10.62
N ALA A 222 4.07 -17.15 9.96
CA ALA A 222 4.69 -18.32 10.54
C ALA A 222 6.00 -18.60 9.80
N GLU A 223 7.04 -18.93 10.55
CA GLU A 223 8.38 -19.19 10.05
C GLU A 223 8.85 -20.57 10.51
N HIS A 224 9.54 -21.27 9.62
CA HIS A 224 10.26 -22.49 9.88
C HIS A 224 11.71 -22.29 9.43
N GLN A 225 12.64 -22.41 10.38
CA GLN A 225 14.07 -22.21 10.21
C GLN A 225 14.80 -23.50 10.55
N ARG A 226 15.77 -23.86 9.71
CA ARG A 226 16.70 -24.97 10.00
C ARG A 226 18.09 -24.41 10.16
N PHE A 227 18.78 -24.88 11.18
CA PHE A 227 20.15 -24.56 11.48
C PHE A 227 20.99 -25.83 11.41
N HIS A 228 22.26 -25.69 11.06
CA HIS A 228 23.26 -26.75 11.14
C HIS A 228 24.44 -26.24 11.93
N GLY A 229 24.98 -27.04 12.85
CA GLY A 229 26.10 -26.63 13.67
C GLY A 229 26.50 -27.65 14.73
N PRO A 230 27.49 -27.31 15.57
CA PRO A 230 28.04 -28.22 16.57
C PRO A 230 27.01 -28.62 17.64
N ALA A 231 27.04 -29.90 18.02
CA ALA A 231 26.14 -30.55 18.97
C ALA A 231 26.87 -30.96 20.26
N PRO A 232 27.09 -30.04 21.22
CA PRO A 232 27.95 -30.30 22.38
C PRO A 232 27.45 -31.45 23.28
N GLY A 233 26.16 -31.82 23.19
CA GLY A 233 25.60 -32.96 23.91
C GLY A 233 25.99 -34.35 23.37
N TYR A 234 26.53 -34.44 22.16
CA TYR A 234 26.75 -35.71 21.43
C TYR A 234 28.22 -36.07 21.21
N GLY A 235 29.15 -35.23 21.66
CA GLY A 235 30.59 -35.44 21.55
C GLY A 235 31.29 -34.36 20.72
N GLU A 236 32.61 -34.23 20.90
CA GLU A 236 33.41 -33.23 20.21
C GLU A 236 33.44 -33.49 18.69
N GLY A 237 33.17 -32.44 17.90
CA GLY A 237 33.17 -32.52 16.42
C GLY A 237 31.91 -33.13 15.80
N VAL A 238 30.88 -33.46 16.59
CA VAL A 238 29.57 -33.86 16.07
C VAL A 238 28.77 -32.61 15.73
N ALA A 239 28.19 -32.56 14.53
CA ALA A 239 27.25 -31.52 14.12
C ALA A 239 25.87 -32.12 13.85
N GLU A 240 24.83 -31.38 14.20
CA GLU A 240 23.43 -31.78 14.04
C GLU A 240 22.61 -30.65 13.42
N ASP A 241 21.40 -31.01 13.01
CA ASP A 241 20.41 -30.06 12.50
C ASP A 241 19.41 -29.69 13.59
N TYR A 242 19.17 -28.40 13.75
CA TYR A 242 18.20 -27.84 14.68
C TYR A 242 17.09 -27.16 13.91
N ASN A 243 15.85 -27.27 14.40
CA ASN A 243 14.71 -26.63 13.75
C ASN A 243 14.00 -25.69 14.71
N GLN A 244 13.60 -24.54 14.20
CA GLN A 244 12.79 -23.57 14.91
C GLN A 244 11.53 -23.30 14.10
N THR A 245 10.37 -23.47 14.72
CA THR A 245 9.08 -23.15 14.09
C THR A 245 8.27 -22.25 15.00
N GLY A 246 7.75 -21.15 14.47
CA GLY A 246 6.93 -20.27 15.27
C GLY A 246 6.14 -19.23 14.50
N LEU A 247 5.26 -18.54 15.23
CA LEU A 247 4.61 -17.34 14.70
C LEU A 247 5.58 -16.16 14.82
N SER A 248 5.52 -15.26 13.86
CA SER A 248 6.31 -14.06 13.81
C SER A 248 5.44 -12.83 13.53
N VAL A 249 5.89 -11.70 14.07
CA VAL A 249 5.29 -10.38 13.83
C VAL A 249 6.40 -9.45 13.39
N GLY A 250 6.10 -8.55 12.47
CA GLY A 250 7.14 -7.76 11.85
C GLY A 250 6.64 -6.50 11.16
N ALA A 251 7.60 -5.82 10.54
CA ALA A 251 7.36 -4.64 9.74
C ALA A 251 8.09 -4.78 8.40
N ARG A 252 7.48 -4.25 7.36
CA ARG A 252 8.03 -4.17 6.01
C ARG A 252 7.97 -2.73 5.55
N ALA A 253 9.03 -2.25 4.92
CA ALA A 253 9.06 -0.93 4.29
C ALA A 253 9.80 -1.04 2.97
N GLY A 254 9.44 -0.20 2.02
CA GLY A 254 10.03 -0.29 0.70
C GLY A 254 9.65 0.87 -0.21
N PHE A 255 10.04 0.71 -1.46
CA PHE A 255 9.81 1.66 -2.52
C PHE A 255 9.35 0.90 -3.77
N GLU A 256 8.21 1.30 -4.31
CA GLU A 256 7.63 0.70 -5.50
C GLU A 256 7.73 1.67 -6.68
N LEU A 257 8.19 1.18 -7.82
CA LEU A 257 8.41 1.90 -9.07
C LEU A 257 7.44 1.40 -10.15
N PHE A 258 7.18 2.25 -11.15
CA PHE A 258 6.33 1.94 -12.31
C PHE A 258 4.89 1.57 -11.94
N ARG A 259 4.35 2.19 -10.88
CA ARG A 259 3.03 1.89 -10.31
C ARG A 259 1.88 2.15 -11.27
N THR A 260 2.09 3.00 -12.27
CA THR A 260 1.09 3.29 -13.31
C THR A 260 1.09 2.27 -14.45
N THR A 261 2.04 1.33 -14.45
CA THR A 261 2.14 0.27 -15.47
C THR A 261 1.61 -1.06 -14.94
N THR A 262 1.48 -2.03 -15.84
CA THR A 262 1.11 -3.41 -15.47
C THR A 262 2.22 -4.13 -14.71
N GLY A 263 3.49 -3.70 -14.83
CA GLY A 263 4.62 -4.33 -14.17
C GLY A 263 5.26 -3.39 -13.15
N ARG A 264 5.12 -3.68 -11.86
CA ARG A 264 5.65 -2.82 -10.79
C ARG A 264 6.91 -3.44 -10.19
N LEU A 265 7.94 -2.63 -9.99
CA LEU A 265 9.18 -3.07 -9.36
C LEU A 265 9.14 -2.68 -7.87
N ASP A 266 9.29 -3.65 -6.99
CA ASP A 266 9.31 -3.49 -5.53
C ASP A 266 10.74 -3.63 -5.01
N LEU A 267 11.20 -2.69 -4.17
CA LEU A 267 12.44 -2.75 -3.41
C LEU A 267 12.10 -2.66 -1.93
N PHE A 268 12.53 -3.62 -1.11
CA PHE A 268 12.04 -3.72 0.25
C PHE A 268 13.10 -4.10 1.29
N ALA A 269 12.79 -3.75 2.53
CA ALA A 269 13.40 -4.28 3.73
C ALA A 269 12.30 -4.74 4.69
N GLN A 270 12.53 -5.85 5.38
CA GLN A 270 11.58 -6.45 6.29
C GLN A 270 12.29 -6.98 7.53
N ALA A 271 11.70 -6.70 8.70
CA ALA A 271 12.17 -7.22 9.98
C ALA A 271 11.06 -8.06 10.61
N MET A 272 11.39 -9.28 11.03
CA MET A 272 10.48 -10.19 11.71
C MET A 272 11.01 -10.55 13.09
N LEU A 273 10.10 -10.58 14.05
CA LEU A 273 10.35 -10.93 15.44
C LEU A 273 9.50 -12.15 15.82
N PRO A 274 10.09 -13.18 16.43
CA PRO A 274 9.31 -14.31 16.94
C PRO A 274 8.28 -13.84 17.97
N ALA A 275 7.05 -14.31 17.87
CA ALA A 275 5.97 -13.96 18.80
C ALA A 275 6.06 -14.73 20.14
N PHE A 276 6.84 -15.80 20.19
CA PHE A 276 7.09 -16.61 21.37
C PHE A 276 8.51 -17.15 21.38
N LEU A 277 9.01 -17.47 22.58
CA LEU A 277 10.21 -18.29 22.75
C LEU A 277 9.88 -19.67 22.22
N THR A 278 10.57 -20.08 21.17
CA THR A 278 10.43 -21.41 20.61
C THR A 278 11.09 -22.42 21.53
N SER A 279 10.35 -23.46 21.88
CA SER A 279 10.88 -24.66 22.53
C SER A 279 11.60 -25.46 21.46
N ASP A 280 12.94 -25.51 21.53
CA ASP A 280 13.68 -26.56 20.83
C ASP A 280 13.43 -27.88 21.58
N ASP A 281 12.42 -28.64 21.11
CA ASP A 281 11.98 -29.87 21.77
C ASP A 281 13.04 -30.99 21.74
N GLU A 282 14.11 -30.86 20.93
CA GLU A 282 15.09 -31.92 20.72
C GLU A 282 16.55 -31.51 21.06
N GLY A 283 16.97 -30.25 20.84
CA GLY A 283 18.38 -29.85 20.92
C GLY A 283 18.81 -28.96 22.10
N LYS A 284 17.93 -28.13 22.67
CA LYS A 284 18.27 -27.04 23.62
C LYS A 284 19.43 -26.13 23.19
N VAL A 285 19.79 -26.08 21.90
CA VAL A 285 20.93 -25.28 21.41
C VAL A 285 20.50 -23.85 21.09
N VAL A 286 19.23 -23.66 20.70
CA VAL A 286 18.69 -22.37 20.28
C VAL A 286 17.44 -22.01 21.10
N ASP A 287 17.61 -21.76 22.39
CA ASP A 287 16.58 -21.20 23.28
C ASP A 287 16.56 -19.66 23.22
N ALA A 288 16.59 -19.09 22.01
CA ALA A 288 16.79 -17.66 21.80
C ALA A 288 15.71 -17.03 20.92
N TRP A 289 15.45 -15.75 21.20
CA TRP A 289 14.67 -14.90 20.33
C TRP A 289 15.51 -14.53 19.11
N LEU A 290 15.25 -15.17 17.97
CA LEU A 290 16.01 -15.00 16.74
C LEU A 290 15.26 -14.07 15.76
N PRO A 291 15.55 -12.76 15.77
CA PRO A 291 14.98 -11.85 14.80
C PRO A 291 15.57 -12.11 13.40
N THR A 292 14.73 -12.00 12.38
CA THR A 292 15.21 -12.03 10.98
C THR A 292 15.09 -10.66 10.34
N LEU A 293 16.08 -10.33 9.54
CA LEU A 293 16.11 -9.14 8.69
C LEU A 293 16.22 -9.60 7.25
N SER A 294 15.42 -9.06 6.36
CA SER A 294 15.53 -9.36 4.94
C SER A 294 15.51 -8.11 4.10
N VAL A 295 16.22 -8.15 2.98
CA VAL A 295 16.24 -7.12 1.95
C VAL A 295 16.05 -7.80 0.61
N GLY A 296 15.31 -7.18 -0.29
CA GLY A 296 15.04 -7.80 -1.57
C GLY A 296 14.48 -6.87 -2.61
N ALA A 297 14.28 -7.46 -3.79
CA ALA A 297 13.64 -6.84 -4.91
C ALA A 297 12.63 -7.81 -5.52
N GLY A 298 11.52 -7.30 -6.02
CA GLY A 298 10.48 -8.11 -6.64
C GLY A 298 9.78 -7.40 -7.79
N MET A 299 9.03 -8.19 -8.55
CA MET A 299 8.18 -7.69 -9.61
C MET A 299 6.74 -8.13 -9.35
N LEU A 300 5.81 -7.20 -9.53
CA LEU A 300 4.37 -7.37 -9.41
C LEU A 300 3.70 -7.18 -10.77
N PHE A 301 2.66 -7.95 -11.07
CA PHE A 301 1.91 -7.91 -12.31
C PHE A 301 0.43 -8.29 -12.13
#